data_AF-A0A2D5EJT6-F1
#
_entry.id   AF-A0A2D5EJT6-F1
#
_cell.length_a   1.000
_cell.length_b   1.000
_cell.length_c   1.000
_cell.angle_alpha   90.00
_cell.angle_beta   90.00
_cell.angle_gamma   90.00
#
_symmetry.space_group_name_H-M   'P 1'
#
loop_
_entity.id
_entity.type
_entity.pdbx_description
1 polymer ?
#
loop_
_entity_poly.entity_id
_entity_poly.type
_entity_poly.pdbx_seq_one_letter_code
_entity_poly.pdbx_strand_id
1 'polypeptide(L)'
;MRGFGFCNFPCTSMLSLALLWSLPLQAEMVTLNESEMSEIDGAGIGLVLDNFTFSHGTDAPDANGNQARIFRITGIKSTDGQDVDITVNHLYIAGADSAYGQNLTPVNLGRLLHPWRIDVVDGNTIGVRDKSVLEIAAPAMLSAAEGYDCLGGSAAAGSGTCSSRPATESWIGERADMGMQMNVAVGNDRSANLNIHAKSAVIDGSYLRLWGDDARQQMAGQFKLNFYSPELTINACTQDGSECGSRITMSDFVLQLAIGNELQPVFFDVDGTGNFVLEVDAIAAPAPGQIAANGLRDGSDTATWDFYEAYYTNPEYRSNLRIGNFGVGDRDFGSARIEGMLIQHLEIRTKDLAP
;
A
#
# COMPACT_ATOMS: atom_id res chain seq x y z
N MET A 1 -69.21 -18.58 30.43
CA MET A 1 -69.47 -18.69 31.89
C MET A 1 -68.23 -18.19 32.60
N ARG A 2 -68.27 -16.98 33.17
CA ARG A 2 -68.06 -16.68 34.62
C ARG A 2 -66.86 -17.43 35.24
N GLY A 3 -65.83 -16.78 35.80
CA GLY A 3 -65.67 -15.38 36.11
C GLY A 3 -64.31 -15.02 36.74
N PHE A 4 -64.23 -13.72 37.03
CA PHE A 4 -63.24 -12.87 37.69
C PHE A 4 -62.42 -13.43 38.86
N GLY A 5 -61.18 -12.93 38.96
CA GLY A 5 -60.42 -12.76 40.21
C GLY A 5 -59.27 -11.75 40.02
N PHE A 6 -59.52 -10.47 40.34
CA PHE A 6 -58.52 -9.41 40.48
C PHE A 6 -57.82 -9.53 41.85
N CYS A 7 -56.51 -9.22 41.92
CA CYS A 7 -55.95 -8.38 42.99
C CYS A 7 -54.52 -7.87 42.70
N ASN A 8 -54.41 -6.54 42.55
CA ASN A 8 -53.39 -5.58 43.00
C ASN A 8 -51.87 -5.83 42.89
N PHE A 9 -51.24 -4.94 42.10
CA PHE A 9 -49.87 -4.39 42.24
C PHE A 9 -49.70 -3.63 43.58
N PRO A 10 -48.48 -3.44 44.15
CA PRO A 10 -47.46 -2.57 43.52
C PRO A 10 -45.98 -2.97 43.67
N CYS A 11 -45.23 -2.61 42.62
CA CYS A 11 -43.93 -1.92 42.63
C CYS A 11 -43.02 -2.09 43.87
N THR A 12 -41.86 -2.72 43.70
CA THR A 12 -40.59 -2.20 44.22
C THR A 12 -39.40 -2.83 43.50
N SER A 13 -38.47 -1.95 43.16
CA SER A 13 -37.30 -2.14 42.33
C SER A 13 -36.21 -2.95 43.05
N MET A 14 -35.65 -3.95 42.39
CA MET A 14 -34.35 -4.53 42.78
C MET A 14 -33.50 -4.67 41.52
N LEU A 15 -32.66 -3.65 41.31
CA LEU A 15 -31.67 -3.57 40.25
C LEU A 15 -30.49 -4.47 40.64
N SER A 16 -30.44 -5.70 40.13
CA SER A 16 -29.28 -6.59 40.29
C SER A 16 -28.21 -6.24 39.26
N LEU A 17 -27.14 -5.63 39.78
CA LEU A 17 -25.89 -5.27 39.12
C LEU A 17 -25.15 -6.53 38.65
N ALA A 18 -25.18 -6.83 37.34
CA ALA A 18 -24.36 -7.86 36.73
C ALA A 18 -23.07 -7.24 36.17
N LEU A 19 -21.98 -7.39 36.91
CA LEU A 19 -20.62 -7.08 36.50
C LEU A 19 -20.19 -8.11 35.43
N LEU A 20 -20.23 -7.72 34.14
CA LEU A 20 -19.65 -8.52 33.06
C LEU A 20 -18.12 -8.33 33.08
N TRP A 21 -17.42 -9.35 33.57
CA TRP A 21 -15.97 -9.48 33.39
C TRP A 21 -15.69 -9.83 31.92
N SER A 22 -15.11 -8.88 31.18
CA SER A 22 -14.52 -9.12 29.87
C SER A 22 -13.19 -9.86 30.04
N LEU A 23 -13.22 -11.18 29.91
CA LEU A 23 -11.99 -11.97 29.73
C LEU A 23 -11.38 -11.64 28.36
N PRO A 24 -10.07 -11.40 28.26
CA PRO A 24 -9.41 -11.24 26.96
C PRO A 24 -9.38 -12.60 26.26
N LEU A 25 -10.13 -12.74 25.16
CA LEU A 25 -9.94 -13.85 24.22
C LEU A 25 -8.58 -13.66 23.53
N GLN A 26 -7.63 -14.56 23.81
CA GLN A 26 -6.49 -14.76 22.92
C GLN A 26 -6.95 -15.63 21.77
N ALA A 27 -7.09 -15.03 20.58
CA ALA A 27 -7.28 -15.78 19.35
C ALA A 27 -5.91 -16.32 18.92
N GLU A 28 -5.67 -17.59 19.24
CA GLU A 28 -4.52 -18.35 18.72
C GLU A 28 -4.84 -18.87 17.32
N MET A 29 -3.83 -18.92 16.44
CA MET A 29 -3.97 -19.53 15.12
C MET A 29 -4.25 -21.03 15.29
N VAL A 30 -5.40 -21.50 14.79
CA VAL A 30 -5.74 -22.93 14.78
C VAL A 30 -5.26 -23.53 13.46
N THR A 31 -4.49 -24.62 13.54
CA THR A 31 -4.04 -25.37 12.37
C THR A 31 -5.23 -26.13 11.77
N LEU A 32 -5.52 -25.89 10.49
CA LEU A 32 -6.51 -26.68 9.75
C LEU A 32 -5.83 -27.89 9.09
N ASN A 33 -6.53 -29.01 9.05
CA ASN A 33 -6.12 -30.18 8.30
C ASN A 33 -6.62 -30.12 6.84
N GLU A 34 -6.11 -30.99 5.97
CA GLU A 34 -6.36 -30.93 4.53
C GLU A 34 -7.82 -31.20 4.14
N SER A 35 -8.58 -31.94 4.96
CA SER A 35 -10.03 -32.12 4.77
C SER A 35 -10.79 -30.82 5.05
N GLU A 36 -10.39 -30.09 6.10
CA GLU A 36 -10.98 -28.79 6.44
C GLU A 36 -10.60 -27.73 5.41
N MET A 37 -9.36 -27.74 4.91
CA MET A 37 -8.93 -26.86 3.81
C MET A 37 -9.67 -27.15 2.50
N SER A 38 -10.02 -28.41 2.24
CA SER A 38 -10.78 -28.79 1.04
C SER A 38 -12.26 -28.41 1.10
N GLU A 39 -12.82 -28.15 2.28
CA GLU A 39 -14.21 -27.70 2.46
C GLU A 39 -14.35 -26.17 2.37
N ILE A 40 -13.23 -25.44 2.49
CA ILE A 40 -13.19 -23.98 2.33
C ILE A 40 -13.07 -23.65 0.84
N ASP A 41 -14.21 -23.42 0.20
CA ASP A 41 -14.30 -22.94 -1.17
C ASP A 41 -14.66 -21.43 -1.20
N GLY A 42 -13.93 -20.65 -2.00
CA GLY A 42 -14.21 -19.23 -2.23
C GLY A 42 -13.85 -18.24 -1.10
N ALA A 43 -13.21 -18.66 -0.01
CA ALA A 43 -12.69 -17.75 1.00
C ALA A 43 -11.24 -17.37 0.68
N GLY A 44 -10.95 -16.07 0.52
CA GLY A 44 -9.60 -15.56 0.32
C GLY A 44 -8.62 -15.94 1.43
N ILE A 45 -7.33 -15.76 1.16
CA ILE A 45 -6.22 -16.07 2.06
C ILE A 45 -5.84 -14.79 2.83
N GLY A 46 -5.93 -14.87 4.17
CA GLY A 46 -5.35 -13.89 5.07
C GLY A 46 -3.92 -14.28 5.47
N LEU A 47 -2.96 -13.38 5.28
CA LEU A 47 -1.55 -13.55 5.62
C LEU A 47 -1.19 -12.63 6.79
N VAL A 48 -0.56 -13.21 7.81
CA VAL A 48 0.02 -12.50 8.95
C VAL A 48 1.42 -13.03 9.14
N LEU A 49 2.41 -12.15 9.18
CA LEU A 49 3.80 -12.53 9.40
C LEU A 49 4.21 -12.01 10.77
N ASP A 50 4.28 -12.90 11.75
CA ASP A 50 4.74 -12.58 13.10
C ASP A 50 6.25 -12.76 13.20
N ASN A 51 6.91 -11.84 13.92
CA ASN A 51 8.35 -11.82 14.11
C ASN A 51 9.13 -11.94 12.77
N PHE A 52 8.67 -11.19 11.77
CA PHE A 52 9.20 -11.22 10.42
C PHE A 52 10.46 -10.34 10.29
N THR A 53 11.46 -10.87 9.62
CA THR A 53 12.62 -10.11 9.18
C THR A 53 12.97 -10.58 7.79
N PHE A 54 13.17 -9.63 6.88
CA PHE A 54 13.72 -9.91 5.57
C PHE A 54 15.01 -9.13 5.41
N SER A 55 16.06 -9.81 4.95
CA SER A 55 17.26 -9.16 4.46
C SER A 55 17.86 -9.99 3.34
N HIS A 56 18.27 -9.30 2.30
CA HIS A 56 19.08 -9.80 1.23
C HIS A 56 20.53 -9.36 1.45
N GLY A 57 21.46 -10.31 1.43
CA GLY A 57 22.87 -10.04 1.71
C GLY A 57 23.58 -9.26 0.60
N THR A 58 24.80 -8.84 0.90
CA THR A 58 25.63 -7.99 0.04
C THR A 58 26.40 -8.80 -1.01
N ASP A 59 26.82 -8.11 -2.08
CA ASP A 59 27.69 -8.68 -3.14
C ASP A 59 29.06 -9.14 -2.57
N ALA A 60 29.45 -8.67 -1.38
CA ALA A 60 30.65 -9.10 -0.70
C ALA A 60 30.44 -10.50 -0.08
N PRO A 61 31.33 -11.47 -0.34
CA PRO A 61 31.32 -12.76 0.36
C PRO A 61 31.40 -12.54 1.88
N ASP A 62 30.66 -13.35 2.65
CA ASP A 62 30.81 -13.37 4.10
C ASP A 62 32.23 -13.82 4.50
N ALA A 63 32.56 -13.74 5.79
CA ALA A 63 33.86 -14.18 6.32
C ALA A 63 34.17 -15.67 6.04
N ASN A 64 33.17 -16.46 5.64
CA ASN A 64 33.29 -17.87 5.29
C ASN A 64 33.33 -18.10 3.77
N GLY A 65 33.36 -17.04 2.96
CA GLY A 65 33.37 -17.10 1.50
C GLY A 65 32.01 -17.42 0.86
N ASN A 66 30.92 -17.42 1.64
CA ASN A 66 29.58 -17.58 1.10
C ASN A 66 29.09 -16.24 0.55
N GLN A 67 28.78 -16.21 -0.74
CA GLN A 67 28.15 -15.06 -1.35
C GLN A 67 26.63 -15.19 -1.17
N ALA A 68 25.98 -14.11 -0.71
CA ALA A 68 24.52 -14.08 -0.69
C ALA A 68 23.98 -14.27 -2.11
N ARG A 69 22.72 -14.66 -2.26
CA ARG A 69 22.04 -14.49 -3.55
C ARG A 69 22.13 -13.01 -3.89
N ILE A 70 22.35 -12.65 -5.16
CA ILE A 70 22.47 -11.25 -5.60
C ILE A 70 21.41 -11.00 -6.66
N PHE A 71 20.62 -9.94 -6.50
CA PHE A 71 19.76 -9.47 -7.59
C PHE A 71 20.54 -8.50 -8.48
N ARG A 72 20.74 -8.88 -9.75
CA ARG A 72 21.39 -8.03 -10.76
C ARG A 72 20.44 -7.77 -11.90
N ILE A 73 20.30 -6.50 -12.26
CA ILE A 73 19.65 -6.05 -13.48
C ILE A 73 20.79 -5.78 -14.47
N THR A 74 20.79 -6.52 -15.58
CA THR A 74 21.83 -6.48 -16.62
C THR A 74 21.17 -6.37 -17.99
N GLY A 75 21.95 -6.13 -19.05
CA GLY A 75 21.43 -5.98 -20.42
C GLY A 75 21.05 -4.54 -20.78
N ILE A 76 21.33 -3.58 -19.91
CA ILE A 76 21.21 -2.16 -20.19
C ILE A 76 22.53 -1.69 -20.80
N LYS A 77 22.48 -0.91 -21.87
CA LYS A 77 23.66 -0.27 -22.47
C LYS A 77 23.62 1.24 -22.24
N SER A 78 24.76 1.82 -21.88
CA SER A 78 24.95 3.28 -21.87
C SER A 78 24.90 3.84 -23.30
N THR A 79 24.73 5.16 -23.43
CA THR A 79 24.84 5.88 -24.71
C THR A 79 26.17 5.61 -25.42
N ASP A 80 27.21 5.32 -24.66
CA ASP A 80 28.55 4.99 -25.17
C ASP A 80 28.75 3.48 -25.43
N GLY A 81 27.67 2.69 -25.40
CA GLY A 81 27.67 1.25 -25.68
C GLY A 81 28.24 0.36 -24.56
N GLN A 82 28.57 0.93 -23.40
CA GLN A 82 29.07 0.20 -22.24
C GLN A 82 27.94 -0.56 -21.53
N ASP A 83 28.23 -1.73 -20.97
CA ASP A 83 27.28 -2.47 -20.12
C ASP A 83 26.96 -1.70 -18.85
N VAL A 84 25.69 -1.61 -18.51
CA VAL A 84 25.19 -1.06 -17.26
C VAL A 84 24.67 -2.21 -16.40
N ASP A 85 25.33 -2.44 -15.28
CA ASP A 85 24.95 -3.43 -14.29
C ASP A 85 24.40 -2.72 -13.05
N ILE A 86 23.17 -3.03 -12.66
CA ILE A 86 22.58 -2.56 -11.39
C ILE A 86 22.47 -3.75 -10.45
N THR A 87 23.27 -3.73 -9.39
CA THR A 87 23.25 -4.75 -8.33
C THR A 87 22.46 -4.24 -7.14
N VAL A 88 21.40 -4.94 -6.73
CA VAL A 88 20.74 -4.69 -5.44
C VAL A 88 21.60 -5.30 -4.36
N ASN A 89 22.32 -4.44 -3.64
CA ASN A 89 23.33 -4.80 -2.69
C ASN A 89 22.78 -5.08 -1.29
N HIS A 90 21.68 -4.45 -0.92
CA HIS A 90 21.03 -4.70 0.36
C HIS A 90 19.55 -4.36 0.18
N LEU A 91 18.68 -5.29 0.50
CA LEU A 91 17.24 -5.06 0.54
C LEU A 91 16.74 -5.65 1.85
N TYR A 92 16.07 -4.87 2.68
CA TYR A 92 15.58 -5.36 3.96
C TYR A 92 14.22 -4.79 4.34
N ILE A 93 13.52 -5.57 5.16
CA ILE A 93 12.32 -5.19 5.89
C ILE A 93 12.56 -5.66 7.34
N ALA A 94 12.65 -4.72 8.26
CA ALA A 94 12.97 -4.98 9.66
C ALA A 94 12.10 -4.13 10.59
N GLY A 95 12.21 -4.38 11.90
CA GLY A 95 11.61 -3.55 12.93
C GLY A 95 12.12 -2.10 12.87
N ALA A 96 11.40 -1.24 13.58
CA ALA A 96 11.78 0.17 13.72
C ALA A 96 13.20 0.31 14.31
N ASP A 97 13.87 1.40 13.93
CA ASP A 97 15.23 1.74 14.37
C ASP A 97 16.29 0.74 13.92
N SER A 98 16.13 0.21 12.69
CA SER A 98 17.05 -0.71 12.03
C SER A 98 18.43 -0.11 11.72
N ALA A 99 18.60 1.20 11.93
CA ALA A 99 19.82 1.94 11.61
C ALA A 99 20.30 1.68 10.17
N TYR A 100 19.40 1.92 9.19
CA TYR A 100 19.67 1.68 7.77
C TYR A 100 19.96 0.20 7.46
N GLY A 101 19.34 -0.74 8.19
CA GLY A 101 19.49 -2.17 8.01
C GLY A 101 20.71 -2.79 8.69
N GLN A 102 21.42 -2.04 9.55
CA GLN A 102 22.50 -2.59 10.38
C GLN A 102 21.96 -3.49 11.51
N ASN A 103 20.80 -3.13 12.04
CA ASN A 103 20.12 -3.85 13.11
C ASN A 103 18.83 -4.46 12.56
N LEU A 104 18.89 -5.73 12.17
CA LEU A 104 17.74 -6.43 11.60
C LEU A 104 16.89 -7.04 12.72
N THR A 105 16.13 -6.19 13.41
CA THR A 105 15.13 -6.64 14.39
C THR A 105 13.87 -7.12 13.68
N PRO A 106 13.08 -8.01 14.30
CA PRO A 106 11.80 -8.43 13.74
C PRO A 106 10.73 -7.34 13.74
N VAL A 107 9.73 -7.50 12.87
CA VAL A 107 8.50 -6.69 12.78
C VAL A 107 7.30 -7.60 12.53
N ASN A 108 6.10 -7.20 12.92
CA ASN A 108 4.89 -7.92 12.57
C ASN A 108 4.27 -7.31 11.30
N LEU A 109 3.97 -8.11 10.29
CA LEU A 109 3.28 -7.62 9.09
C LEU A 109 1.84 -8.10 9.10
N GLY A 110 0.93 -7.17 9.38
CA GLY A 110 -0.50 -7.43 9.59
C GLY A 110 -0.78 -8.11 10.93
N ARG A 111 -2.08 -8.35 11.19
CA ARG A 111 -2.57 -9.13 12.33
C ARG A 111 -3.87 -9.82 11.99
N LEU A 112 -4.34 -10.77 12.79
CA LEU A 112 -5.57 -11.54 12.50
C LEU A 112 -6.80 -10.66 12.19
N LEU A 113 -6.95 -9.52 12.85
CA LEU A 113 -8.07 -8.60 12.60
C LEU A 113 -7.86 -7.73 11.34
N HIS A 114 -6.62 -7.49 10.93
CA HIS A 114 -6.26 -6.75 9.71
C HIS A 114 -5.09 -7.46 9.02
N PRO A 115 -5.35 -8.61 8.38
CA PRO A 115 -4.31 -9.34 7.70
C PRO A 115 -4.03 -8.70 6.34
N TRP A 116 -2.92 -9.08 5.74
CA TRP A 116 -2.76 -8.97 4.30
C TRP A 116 -3.71 -9.96 3.63
N ARG A 117 -4.32 -9.60 2.50
CA ARG A 117 -5.32 -10.46 1.85
C ARG A 117 -4.97 -10.73 0.41
N ILE A 118 -5.15 -11.98 -0.01
CA ILE A 118 -5.24 -12.40 -1.40
C ILE A 118 -6.61 -13.04 -1.55
N ASP A 119 -7.51 -12.36 -2.25
CA ASP A 119 -8.94 -12.72 -2.26
C ASP A 119 -9.53 -12.59 -3.67
N VAL A 120 -10.66 -13.25 -3.90
CA VAL A 120 -11.48 -13.06 -5.09
C VAL A 120 -12.78 -12.41 -4.63
N VAL A 121 -12.88 -11.10 -4.80
CA VAL A 121 -14.03 -10.32 -4.33
C VAL A 121 -15.09 -10.22 -5.42
N ASP A 122 -16.36 -10.19 -5.03
CA ASP A 122 -17.46 -9.85 -5.94
C ASP A 122 -17.34 -8.38 -6.36
N GLY A 123 -17.08 -8.17 -7.65
CA GLY A 123 -16.91 -6.85 -8.25
C GLY A 123 -18.13 -5.95 -8.03
N ASN A 124 -19.34 -6.49 -7.90
CA ASN A 124 -20.55 -5.70 -7.63
C ASN A 124 -20.47 -4.96 -6.28
N THR A 125 -19.72 -5.50 -5.31
CA THR A 125 -19.52 -4.87 -3.99
C THR A 125 -18.58 -3.67 -4.07
N ILE A 126 -17.70 -3.62 -5.08
CA ILE A 126 -16.66 -2.61 -5.26
C ILE A 126 -16.86 -1.78 -6.55
N GLY A 127 -18.03 -1.86 -7.16
CA GLY A 127 -18.41 -1.06 -8.33
C GLY A 127 -17.95 -1.61 -9.69
N VAL A 128 -17.28 -2.76 -9.74
CA VAL A 128 -16.90 -3.46 -10.97
C VAL A 128 -18.00 -4.47 -11.35
N ARG A 129 -18.98 -4.02 -12.14
CA ARG A 129 -20.20 -4.79 -12.42
C ARG A 129 -19.94 -6.15 -13.04
N ASP A 130 -20.59 -7.18 -12.49
CA ASP A 130 -20.64 -8.55 -13.04
C ASP A 130 -19.26 -9.18 -13.27
N LYS A 131 -18.28 -8.83 -12.42
CA LYS A 131 -16.91 -9.39 -12.44
C LYS A 131 -16.53 -10.02 -11.12
N SER A 132 -15.72 -11.06 -11.20
CA SER A 132 -14.89 -11.50 -10.07
C SER A 132 -13.56 -10.76 -10.14
N VAL A 133 -13.14 -10.17 -9.02
CA VAL A 133 -11.93 -9.33 -8.97
C VAL A 133 -10.91 -10.00 -8.06
N LEU A 134 -9.74 -10.30 -8.60
CA LEU A 134 -8.59 -10.71 -7.79
C LEU A 134 -8.06 -9.48 -7.05
N GLU A 135 -8.07 -9.53 -5.72
CA GLU A 135 -7.58 -8.48 -4.84
C GLU A 135 -6.35 -8.96 -4.06
N ILE A 136 -5.26 -8.21 -4.15
CA ILE A 136 -4.11 -8.31 -3.26
C ILE A 136 -4.10 -7.02 -2.43
N ALA A 137 -4.41 -7.11 -1.14
CA ALA A 137 -4.58 -5.95 -0.28
C ALA A 137 -3.69 -5.98 0.95
N ALA A 138 -3.16 -4.81 1.31
CA ALA A 138 -2.57 -4.54 2.62
C ALA A 138 -3.68 -4.47 3.70
N PRO A 139 -3.31 -4.45 5.00
CA PRO A 139 -4.26 -4.20 6.08
C PRO A 139 -5.14 -2.98 5.80
N ALA A 140 -6.45 -3.10 6.01
CA ALA A 140 -7.38 -2.01 5.74
C ALA A 140 -7.16 -0.82 6.70
N MET A 141 -7.44 0.39 6.23
CA MET A 141 -7.56 1.54 7.13
C MET A 141 -8.77 1.40 8.05
N LEU A 142 -8.68 2.03 9.22
CA LEU A 142 -9.73 2.07 10.25
C LEU A 142 -10.37 3.44 10.33
N SER A 143 -11.49 3.49 11.04
CA SER A 143 -12.07 4.76 11.45
C SER A 143 -11.08 5.54 12.31
N ALA A 144 -11.12 6.87 12.24
CA ALA A 144 -10.21 7.72 13.00
C ALA A 144 -10.29 7.50 14.53
N ALA A 145 -11.42 6.97 15.03
CA ALA A 145 -11.64 6.68 16.44
C ALA A 145 -10.93 5.40 16.92
N GLU A 146 -10.53 4.52 16.00
CA GLU A 146 -9.93 3.21 16.29
C GLU A 146 -8.48 3.10 15.82
N GLY A 147 -8.16 3.80 14.73
CA GLY A 147 -6.85 3.75 14.10
C GLY A 147 -5.78 4.59 14.80
N TYR A 148 -4.58 4.48 14.28
CA TYR A 148 -3.37 5.15 14.74
C TYR A 148 -2.96 6.19 13.70
N ASP A 149 -2.26 7.23 14.13
CA ASP A 149 -1.60 8.16 13.22
C ASP A 149 -0.57 7.40 12.39
N CYS A 150 -0.66 7.50 11.07
CA CYS A 150 0.18 6.80 10.12
C CYS A 150 1.64 7.27 10.15
N LEU A 151 1.92 8.49 10.63
CA LEU A 151 3.27 9.06 10.67
C LEU A 151 3.90 9.03 12.08
N GLY A 152 3.09 9.11 13.15
CA GLY A 152 3.61 9.18 14.51
C GLY A 152 4.15 7.86 15.06
N GLY A 153 5.44 7.80 15.44
CA GLY A 153 6.01 6.66 16.17
C GLY A 153 5.41 6.47 17.59
N SER A 154 4.85 7.53 18.17
CA SER A 154 4.09 7.50 19.43
C SER A 154 2.57 7.52 19.20
N ALA A 155 2.11 7.06 18.03
CA ALA A 155 0.70 7.02 17.72
C ALA A 155 -0.08 6.20 18.77
N ALA A 156 -1.26 6.70 19.13
CA ALA A 156 -2.17 6.03 20.06
C ALA A 156 -3.45 5.64 19.32
N ALA A 157 -4.20 4.69 19.88
CA ALA A 157 -5.52 4.35 19.34
C ALA A 157 -6.43 5.60 19.37
N GLY A 158 -7.10 5.87 18.25
CA GLY A 158 -7.93 7.05 18.05
C GLY A 158 -7.19 8.29 17.53
N SER A 159 -5.91 8.16 17.15
CA SER A 159 -5.11 9.29 16.67
C SER A 159 -5.04 9.41 15.15
N GLY A 160 -5.61 8.45 14.40
CA GLY A 160 -5.57 8.44 12.93
C GLY A 160 -6.28 7.25 12.33
N THR A 161 -6.02 6.95 11.06
CA THR A 161 -6.76 5.92 10.29
C THR A 161 -5.95 4.67 10.00
N CYS A 162 -4.67 4.60 10.37
CA CYS A 162 -3.87 3.40 10.12
C CYS A 162 -4.19 2.31 11.14
N SER A 163 -4.35 1.08 10.66
CA SER A 163 -4.51 -0.12 11.50
C SER A 163 -3.18 -0.58 12.13
N SER A 164 -2.07 -0.27 11.44
CA SER A 164 -0.70 -0.60 11.78
C SER A 164 -0.23 0.11 13.05
N ARG A 165 0.05 -0.66 14.08
CA ARG A 165 0.47 -0.21 15.42
C ARG A 165 1.96 0.12 15.45
N PRO A 166 2.38 1.22 16.10
CA PRO A 166 3.79 1.43 16.37
C PRO A 166 4.33 0.39 17.36
N ALA A 167 5.66 0.24 17.39
CA ALA A 167 6.34 -0.54 18.40
C ALA A 167 6.22 0.13 19.79
N THR A 168 6.19 -0.69 20.84
CA THR A 168 6.25 -0.25 22.25
C THR A 168 7.26 -1.12 22.99
N GLU A 169 7.55 -0.83 24.26
CA GLU A 169 8.46 -1.65 25.08
C GLU A 169 8.04 -3.13 25.18
N SER A 170 6.73 -3.42 25.06
CA SER A 170 6.17 -4.77 25.18
C SER A 170 5.67 -5.35 23.85
N TRP A 171 5.75 -4.59 22.76
CA TRP A 171 5.18 -4.98 21.47
C TRP A 171 6.12 -4.60 20.32
N ILE A 172 6.42 -5.57 19.47
CA ILE A 172 7.36 -5.43 18.34
C ILE A 172 6.89 -4.38 17.32
N GLY A 173 5.57 -4.13 17.23
CA GLY A 173 5.01 -3.17 16.28
C GLY A 173 4.73 -3.77 14.91
N GLU A 174 3.98 -3.03 14.10
CA GLU A 174 3.54 -3.43 12.76
C GLU A 174 4.12 -2.52 11.64
N ARG A 175 5.02 -1.58 12.02
CA ARG A 175 5.61 -0.59 11.11
C ARG A 175 7.06 -0.93 10.87
N ALA A 176 7.40 -1.21 9.63
CA ALA A 176 8.71 -1.72 9.28
C ALA A 176 9.63 -0.60 8.79
N ASP A 177 10.89 -0.65 9.20
CA ASP A 177 11.93 0.01 8.42
C ASP A 177 12.15 -0.78 7.13
N MET A 178 12.12 -0.08 6.00
CA MET A 178 12.35 -0.65 4.69
C MET A 178 13.54 0.06 4.05
N GLY A 179 14.48 -0.69 3.49
CA GLY A 179 15.61 -0.07 2.81
C GLY A 179 16.12 -0.88 1.64
N MET A 180 16.65 -0.15 0.67
CA MET A 180 17.24 -0.69 -0.54
C MET A 180 18.54 0.06 -0.85
N GLN A 181 19.59 -0.69 -1.10
CA GLN A 181 20.88 -0.23 -1.58
C GLN A 181 21.12 -0.81 -2.96
N MET A 182 21.45 0.05 -3.93
CA MET A 182 21.74 -0.34 -5.30
C MET A 182 23.11 0.18 -5.70
N ASN A 183 23.94 -0.68 -6.27
CA ASN A 183 25.16 -0.28 -6.94
C ASN A 183 24.94 -0.27 -8.45
N VAL A 184 25.27 0.85 -9.08
CA VAL A 184 25.25 1.00 -10.53
C VAL A 184 26.69 1.01 -11.03
N ALA A 185 26.98 0.15 -11.99
CA ALA A 185 28.25 0.09 -12.69
C ALA A 185 28.01 0.34 -14.19
N VAL A 186 28.84 1.19 -14.81
CA VAL A 186 28.84 1.48 -16.25
C VAL A 186 30.21 1.10 -16.82
N GLY A 187 30.27 -0.03 -17.53
CA GLY A 187 31.53 -0.64 -17.98
C GLY A 187 32.43 -0.97 -16.78
N ASN A 188 33.59 -0.31 -16.71
CA ASN A 188 34.52 -0.45 -15.58
C ASN A 188 34.30 0.62 -14.49
N ASP A 189 33.45 1.63 -14.73
CA ASP A 189 33.11 2.66 -13.75
C ASP A 189 32.07 2.10 -12.77
N ARG A 190 32.37 2.12 -11.48
CA ARG A 190 31.50 1.60 -10.40
C ARG A 190 31.16 2.69 -9.39
N SER A 191 30.91 3.90 -9.85
CA SER A 191 30.89 5.10 -9.01
C SER A 191 29.60 5.37 -8.23
N ALA A 192 28.49 4.70 -8.50
CA ALA A 192 27.20 5.10 -7.92
C ALA A 192 26.57 4.01 -7.03
N ASN A 193 26.52 4.28 -5.73
CA ASN A 193 25.71 3.53 -4.76
C ASN A 193 24.53 4.40 -4.35
N LEU A 194 23.29 4.00 -4.67
CA LEU A 194 22.07 4.67 -4.25
C LEU A 194 21.44 3.92 -3.08
N ASN A 195 21.29 4.61 -1.95
CA ASN A 195 20.61 4.09 -0.77
C ASN A 195 19.28 4.81 -0.59
N ILE A 196 18.23 4.04 -0.36
CA ILE A 196 16.89 4.50 -0.04
C ILE A 196 16.49 3.83 1.27
N HIS A 197 16.02 4.61 2.24
CA HIS A 197 15.56 4.09 3.52
C HIS A 197 14.31 4.83 3.97
N ALA A 198 13.25 4.06 4.25
CA ALA A 198 12.03 4.52 4.86
C ALA A 198 11.96 3.98 6.29
N LYS A 199 11.78 4.89 7.25
CA LYS A 199 11.63 4.55 8.67
C LYS A 199 10.17 4.21 8.99
N SER A 200 9.89 3.19 9.79
CA SER A 200 8.53 2.89 10.30
C SER A 200 7.41 3.03 9.26
N ALA A 201 7.63 2.47 8.07
CA ALA A 201 6.74 2.61 6.92
C ALA A 201 5.40 1.91 7.18
N VAL A 202 4.32 2.54 6.70
CA VAL A 202 2.94 2.03 6.76
C VAL A 202 2.33 2.07 5.37
N ILE A 203 1.65 0.99 4.98
CA ILE A 203 1.04 0.86 3.66
C ILE A 203 -0.44 0.46 3.70
N ASP A 204 -1.08 0.69 4.83
CA ASP A 204 -2.48 0.36 5.08
C ASP A 204 -3.41 0.97 4.02
N GLY A 205 -4.46 0.23 3.65
CA GLY A 205 -5.42 0.62 2.62
C GLY A 205 -4.91 0.52 1.19
N SER A 206 -3.68 0.05 0.97
CA SER A 206 -3.17 -0.25 -0.37
C SER A 206 -3.77 -1.53 -0.93
N TYR A 207 -3.98 -1.58 -2.23
CA TYR A 207 -4.41 -2.78 -2.94
C TYR A 207 -4.03 -2.77 -4.42
N LEU A 208 -3.91 -3.96 -4.99
CA LEU A 208 -3.97 -4.23 -6.42
C LEU A 208 -5.22 -5.06 -6.68
N ARG A 209 -6.09 -4.57 -7.58
CA ARG A 209 -7.28 -5.27 -8.04
C ARG A 209 -7.17 -5.54 -9.52
N LEU A 210 -7.45 -6.77 -9.93
CA LEU A 210 -7.36 -7.22 -11.32
C LEU A 210 -8.60 -7.99 -11.73
N TRP A 211 -9.09 -7.76 -12.94
CA TRP A 211 -10.21 -8.50 -13.53
C TRP A 211 -10.11 -8.56 -15.05
N GLY A 212 -10.89 -9.45 -15.66
CA GLY A 212 -11.01 -9.53 -17.11
C GLY A 212 -12.03 -8.53 -17.64
N ASP A 213 -11.64 -7.70 -18.60
CA ASP A 213 -12.55 -6.84 -19.33
C ASP A 213 -13.03 -7.51 -20.62
N ASP A 214 -14.34 -7.60 -20.82
CA ASP A 214 -14.90 -8.30 -21.99
C ASP A 214 -14.86 -7.44 -23.26
N ALA A 215 -14.88 -6.11 -23.11
CA ALA A 215 -14.98 -5.19 -24.24
C ALA A 215 -13.63 -5.07 -24.96
N ARG A 216 -12.54 -4.93 -24.21
CA ARG A 216 -11.16 -4.88 -24.71
C ARG A 216 -10.49 -6.24 -24.78
N GLN A 217 -11.05 -7.27 -24.14
CA GLN A 217 -10.44 -8.61 -24.01
C GLN A 217 -9.04 -8.56 -23.36
N GLN A 218 -8.89 -7.69 -22.37
CA GLN A 218 -7.61 -7.40 -21.70
C GLN A 218 -7.77 -7.52 -20.18
N MET A 219 -6.63 -7.55 -19.48
CA MET A 219 -6.62 -7.43 -18.03
C MET A 219 -6.82 -5.96 -17.65
N ALA A 220 -7.90 -5.70 -16.93
CA ALA A 220 -8.18 -4.40 -16.31
C ALA A 220 -7.83 -4.45 -14.82
N GLY A 221 -7.61 -3.29 -14.22
CA GLY A 221 -7.28 -3.22 -12.82
C GLY A 221 -7.47 -1.85 -12.18
N GLN A 222 -7.19 -1.83 -10.88
CA GLN A 222 -7.03 -0.64 -10.04
C GLN A 222 -5.82 -0.86 -9.16
N PHE A 223 -5.00 0.18 -9.02
CA PHE A 223 -3.85 0.18 -8.15
C PHE A 223 -3.96 1.35 -7.17
N LYS A 224 -4.02 1.03 -5.88
CA LYS A 224 -3.96 2.00 -4.80
C LYS A 224 -2.74 1.70 -3.93
N LEU A 225 -1.84 2.67 -3.81
CA LEU A 225 -0.71 2.62 -2.91
C LEU A 225 -0.80 3.80 -1.95
N ASN A 226 -1.08 3.52 -0.69
CA ASN A 226 -0.80 4.47 0.38
C ASN A 226 0.53 4.08 1.00
N PHE A 227 1.42 5.04 1.17
CA PHE A 227 2.74 4.84 1.75
C PHE A 227 3.03 6.03 2.65
N TYR A 228 3.15 5.75 3.94
CA TYR A 228 3.42 6.74 4.98
C TYR A 228 4.73 6.39 5.65
N SER A 229 5.58 7.40 5.85
CA SER A 229 6.84 7.26 6.55
C SER A 229 7.13 8.56 7.30
N PRO A 230 7.40 8.54 8.62
CA PRO A 230 7.90 9.71 9.33
C PRO A 230 9.19 10.26 8.72
N GLU A 231 10.01 9.40 8.10
CA GLU A 231 11.20 9.82 7.39
C GLU A 231 11.49 8.91 6.19
N LEU A 232 11.69 9.51 5.01
CA LEU A 232 12.25 8.85 3.83
C LEU A 232 13.58 9.53 3.51
N THR A 233 14.65 8.75 3.43
CA THR A 233 15.99 9.23 3.13
C THR A 233 16.52 8.61 1.86
N ILE A 234 17.23 9.42 1.08
CA ILE A 234 17.94 9.00 -0.12
C ILE A 234 19.36 9.56 -0.03
N ASN A 235 20.37 8.72 -0.20
CA ASN A 235 21.75 9.17 -0.25
C ASN A 235 22.57 8.37 -1.26
N ALA A 236 23.40 9.08 -2.01
CA ALA A 236 24.37 8.48 -2.91
C ALA A 236 25.72 8.36 -2.20
N CYS A 237 26.39 7.22 -2.30
CA CYS A 237 27.74 7.01 -1.77
C CYS A 237 28.66 6.37 -2.82
N THR A 238 29.95 6.33 -2.51
CA THR A 238 30.91 5.43 -3.17
C THR A 238 30.56 3.97 -2.88
N GLN A 239 31.01 3.04 -3.73
CA GLN A 239 30.64 1.62 -3.67
C GLN A 239 30.94 0.95 -2.32
N ASP A 240 32.04 1.33 -1.68
CA ASP A 240 32.49 0.86 -0.37
C ASP A 240 31.78 1.56 0.81
N GLY A 241 30.90 2.53 0.52
CA GLY A 241 30.18 3.33 1.50
C GLY A 241 31.06 4.32 2.26
N SER A 242 32.31 4.54 1.83
CA SER A 242 33.29 5.37 2.57
C SER A 242 33.09 6.87 2.37
N GLU A 243 32.59 7.30 1.21
CA GLU A 243 32.26 8.70 0.91
C GLU A 243 30.80 8.81 0.46
N CYS A 244 29.97 9.49 1.25
CA CYS A 244 28.59 9.77 0.89
C CYS A 244 28.40 11.23 0.52
N GLY A 245 27.67 11.47 -0.57
CA GLY A 245 27.17 12.79 -0.91
C GLY A 245 26.12 13.29 0.08
N SER A 246 25.54 14.46 -0.21
CA SER A 246 24.47 15.02 0.61
C SER A 246 23.28 14.07 0.69
N ARG A 247 22.81 13.79 1.92
CA ARG A 247 21.59 13.04 2.16
C ARG A 247 20.38 13.91 1.85
N ILE A 248 19.45 13.38 1.07
CA ILE A 248 18.12 13.92 0.91
C ILE A 248 17.26 13.32 2.02
N THR A 249 16.63 14.16 2.84
CA THR A 249 15.74 13.74 3.91
C THR A 249 14.36 14.34 3.67
N MET A 250 13.34 13.49 3.66
CA MET A 250 11.94 13.85 3.55
C MET A 250 11.23 13.46 4.85
N SER A 251 10.92 14.44 5.69
CA SER A 251 10.14 14.21 6.91
C SER A 251 8.65 14.19 6.61
N ASP A 252 7.89 13.41 7.37
CA ASP A 252 6.44 13.26 7.23
C ASP A 252 6.02 12.96 5.78
N PHE A 253 6.67 11.97 5.19
CA PHE A 253 6.45 11.56 3.82
C PHE A 253 5.13 10.80 3.69
N VAL A 254 4.23 11.31 2.87
CA VAL A 254 2.96 10.68 2.55
C VAL A 254 2.82 10.60 1.04
N LEU A 255 2.68 9.39 0.52
CA LEU A 255 2.27 9.12 -0.85
C LEU A 255 0.95 8.37 -0.80
N GLN A 256 -0.06 8.91 -1.46
CA GLN A 256 -1.31 8.25 -1.76
C GLN A 256 -1.41 8.26 -3.28
N LEU A 257 -1.33 7.11 -3.91
CA LEU A 257 -1.33 6.97 -5.34
C LEU A 257 -2.52 6.09 -5.72
N ALA A 258 -3.42 6.64 -6.53
CA ALA A 258 -4.57 5.95 -7.08
C ALA A 258 -4.45 5.98 -8.61
N ILE A 259 -4.26 4.80 -9.21
CA ILE A 259 -4.20 4.61 -10.66
C ILE A 259 -5.34 3.68 -11.05
N GLY A 260 -6.21 4.18 -11.91
CA GLY A 260 -7.43 3.49 -12.30
C GLY A 260 -8.49 3.45 -11.19
N ASN A 261 -9.73 3.24 -11.59
CA ASN A 261 -10.88 3.02 -10.73
C ASN A 261 -11.94 2.22 -11.49
N GLU A 262 -13.10 1.98 -10.89
CA GLU A 262 -14.18 1.16 -11.45
C GLU A 262 -14.87 1.81 -12.66
N LEU A 263 -14.76 3.14 -12.80
CA LEU A 263 -15.28 3.90 -13.93
C LEU A 263 -14.21 4.20 -14.98
N GLN A 264 -12.94 4.18 -14.61
CA GLN A 264 -11.79 4.45 -15.47
C GLN A 264 -10.66 3.48 -15.12
N PRO A 265 -10.72 2.21 -15.55
CA PRO A 265 -9.73 1.22 -15.16
C PRO A 265 -8.37 1.45 -15.82
N VAL A 266 -7.34 0.87 -15.23
CA VAL A 266 -6.03 0.72 -15.87
C VAL A 266 -5.97 -0.63 -16.59
N PHE A 267 -5.49 -0.64 -17.83
CA PHE A 267 -5.31 -1.82 -18.66
C PHE A 267 -3.86 -2.27 -18.68
N PHE A 268 -3.66 -3.58 -18.63
CA PHE A 268 -2.39 -4.26 -18.73
C PHE A 268 -2.39 -5.04 -20.04
N ASP A 269 -1.46 -4.70 -20.94
CA ASP A 269 -1.39 -5.29 -22.27
C ASP A 269 0.06 -5.58 -22.67
N VAL A 270 0.22 -6.39 -23.71
CA VAL A 270 1.48 -6.60 -24.41
C VAL A 270 1.24 -6.27 -25.88
N ASP A 271 1.92 -5.25 -26.39
CA ASP A 271 1.72 -4.82 -27.77
C ASP A 271 2.29 -5.82 -28.78
N GLY A 272 2.01 -5.61 -30.07
CA GLY A 272 2.45 -6.51 -31.14
C GLY A 272 3.98 -6.65 -31.29
N THR A 273 4.76 -5.86 -30.56
CA THR A 273 6.23 -5.95 -30.51
C THR A 273 6.74 -6.64 -29.24
N GLY A 274 5.85 -7.15 -28.39
CA GLY A 274 6.21 -7.81 -27.14
C GLY A 274 6.46 -6.85 -25.99
N ASN A 275 6.20 -5.55 -26.17
CA ASN A 275 6.38 -4.56 -25.12
C ASN A 275 5.16 -4.52 -24.21
N PHE A 276 5.40 -4.57 -22.91
CA PHE A 276 4.37 -4.33 -21.91
C PHE A 276 3.88 -2.88 -21.97
N VAL A 277 2.55 -2.71 -21.97
CA VAL A 277 1.82 -1.44 -21.97
C VAL A 277 0.90 -1.39 -20.76
N LEU A 278 0.95 -0.28 -20.04
CA LEU A 278 -0.01 0.09 -19.01
C LEU A 278 -0.73 1.36 -19.44
N GLU A 279 -2.05 1.34 -19.52
CA GLU A 279 -2.86 2.45 -20.03
C GLU A 279 -4.05 2.75 -19.10
N VAL A 280 -4.24 4.00 -18.70
CA VAL A 280 -5.49 4.46 -18.09
C VAL A 280 -6.43 4.91 -19.21
N ASP A 281 -7.57 4.24 -19.33
CA ASP A 281 -8.60 4.50 -20.34
C ASP A 281 -9.29 5.84 -20.10
N ALA A 282 -10.15 6.31 -21.00
CA ALA A 282 -11.15 7.33 -20.73
C ALA A 282 -12.19 6.81 -19.72
N ILE A 283 -12.81 7.75 -19.00
CA ILE A 283 -13.88 7.43 -18.07
C ILE A 283 -15.07 6.83 -18.84
N ALA A 284 -15.71 5.81 -18.27
CA ALA A 284 -16.94 5.24 -18.81
C ALA A 284 -18.02 6.33 -18.87
N ALA A 285 -18.57 6.56 -20.06
CA ALA A 285 -19.63 7.55 -20.22
C ALA A 285 -20.89 7.08 -19.47
N PRO A 286 -21.59 7.99 -18.76
CA PRO A 286 -22.88 7.68 -18.18
C PRO A 286 -23.93 7.48 -19.29
N ALA A 287 -25.16 7.14 -18.90
CA ALA A 287 -26.30 7.18 -19.81
C ALA A 287 -26.38 8.57 -20.50
N PRO A 288 -26.77 8.62 -21.79
CA PRO A 288 -26.83 9.87 -22.53
C PRO A 288 -27.69 10.92 -21.81
N GLY A 289 -27.12 12.11 -21.65
CA GLY A 289 -27.80 13.27 -21.11
C GLY A 289 -27.05 14.56 -21.46
N GLN A 290 -27.75 15.68 -21.40
CA GLN A 290 -27.25 17.00 -21.67
C GLN A 290 -26.60 17.58 -20.41
N ILE A 291 -25.40 18.13 -20.56
CA ILE A 291 -24.83 19.04 -19.57
C ILE A 291 -25.06 20.45 -20.08
N ALA A 292 -25.64 21.31 -19.24
CA ALA A 292 -25.86 22.71 -19.56
C ALA A 292 -24.53 23.39 -19.91
N ALA A 293 -24.57 24.39 -20.80
CA ALA A 293 -23.37 25.09 -21.27
C ALA A 293 -22.57 25.78 -20.14
N ASN A 294 -23.22 26.05 -19.00
CA ASN A 294 -22.59 26.63 -17.80
C ASN A 294 -21.98 25.56 -16.86
N GLY A 295 -22.13 24.26 -17.16
CA GLY A 295 -21.65 23.16 -16.33
C GLY A 295 -22.38 22.99 -15.00
N LEU A 296 -23.47 23.74 -14.76
CA LEU A 296 -24.23 23.67 -13.51
C LEU A 296 -25.26 22.54 -13.57
N ARG A 297 -25.59 21.99 -12.40
CA ARG A 297 -26.64 20.97 -12.26
C ARG A 297 -27.98 21.49 -12.79
N ASP A 298 -28.30 22.74 -12.51
CA ASP A 298 -29.50 23.41 -13.01
C ASP A 298 -29.42 23.60 -14.53
N GLY A 299 -30.34 22.96 -15.24
CA GLY A 299 -30.36 22.92 -16.71
C GLY A 299 -29.61 21.75 -17.33
N SER A 300 -28.94 20.92 -16.52
CA SER A 300 -28.36 19.64 -16.93
C SER A 300 -29.32 18.49 -16.63
N ASP A 301 -29.15 17.38 -17.33
CA ASP A 301 -29.75 16.11 -16.92
C ASP A 301 -29.13 15.66 -15.60
N THR A 302 -29.99 15.51 -14.59
CA THR A 302 -29.59 15.27 -13.19
C THR A 302 -28.66 14.07 -13.04
N ALA A 303 -29.01 12.93 -13.62
CA ALA A 303 -28.21 11.70 -13.48
C ALA A 303 -26.82 11.82 -14.13
N THR A 304 -26.73 12.50 -15.28
CA THR A 304 -25.48 12.73 -16.00
C THR A 304 -24.58 13.68 -15.23
N TRP A 305 -25.13 14.78 -14.69
CA TRP A 305 -24.37 15.72 -13.88
C TRP A 305 -23.89 15.08 -12.57
N ASP A 306 -24.78 14.39 -11.85
CA ASP A 306 -24.45 13.72 -10.58
C ASP A 306 -23.37 12.63 -10.77
N PHE A 307 -23.34 11.96 -11.93
CA PHE A 307 -22.27 11.02 -12.27
C PHE A 307 -20.90 11.71 -12.36
N TYR A 308 -20.78 12.78 -13.14
CA TYR A 308 -19.51 13.50 -13.30
C TYR A 308 -19.09 14.17 -11.99
N GLU A 309 -20.02 14.75 -11.24
CA GLU A 309 -19.73 15.33 -9.94
C GLU A 309 -19.18 14.27 -8.98
N ALA A 310 -19.84 13.12 -8.87
CA ALA A 310 -19.37 12.01 -8.05
C ALA A 310 -17.95 11.57 -8.47
N TYR A 311 -17.70 11.45 -9.78
CA TYR A 311 -16.37 11.10 -10.29
C TYR A 311 -15.29 12.15 -9.96
N TYR A 312 -15.58 13.43 -10.21
CA TYR A 312 -14.64 14.53 -10.04
C TYR A 312 -14.51 15.03 -8.60
N THR A 313 -15.31 14.54 -7.66
CA THR A 313 -15.17 14.85 -6.23
C THR A 313 -14.78 13.66 -5.36
N ASN A 314 -14.82 12.41 -5.87
CA ASN A 314 -14.49 11.24 -5.07
C ASN A 314 -13.02 11.28 -4.59
N PRO A 315 -12.76 11.33 -3.27
CA PRO A 315 -11.41 11.34 -2.72
C PRO A 315 -10.65 10.03 -2.96
N GLU A 316 -11.35 8.91 -3.18
CA GLU A 316 -10.70 7.61 -3.39
C GLU A 316 -9.94 7.52 -4.71
N TYR A 317 -10.29 8.36 -5.69
CA TYR A 317 -9.60 8.44 -6.99
C TYR A 317 -8.52 9.53 -7.02
N ARG A 318 -8.16 10.09 -5.86
CA ARG A 318 -7.21 11.20 -5.76
C ARG A 318 -5.87 10.69 -5.26
N SER A 319 -4.83 11.13 -5.95
CA SER A 319 -3.46 10.94 -5.53
C SER A 319 -2.96 12.19 -4.81
N ASN A 320 -2.20 11.99 -3.74
CA ASN A 320 -1.60 13.03 -2.93
C ASN A 320 -0.13 12.68 -2.64
N LEU A 321 0.74 13.69 -2.69
CA LEU A 321 2.12 13.61 -2.19
C LEU A 321 2.28 14.73 -1.17
N ARG A 322 2.68 14.41 0.05
CA ARG A 322 3.02 15.40 1.07
C ARG A 322 4.37 15.09 1.66
N ILE A 323 5.17 16.13 1.82
CA ILE A 323 6.47 16.11 2.47
C ILE A 323 6.41 17.23 3.50
N GLY A 324 6.45 16.90 4.78
CA GLY A 324 6.46 17.88 5.86
C GLY A 324 7.71 18.76 5.82
N ASN A 325 8.87 18.15 5.54
CA ASN A 325 10.11 18.88 5.34
C ASN A 325 11.03 18.20 4.33
N PHE A 326 11.56 18.95 3.36
CA PHE A 326 12.52 18.47 2.37
C PHE A 326 13.90 19.09 2.65
N GLY A 327 14.87 18.27 3.03
CA GLY A 327 16.24 18.68 3.29
C GLY A 327 17.24 18.02 2.34
N VAL A 328 18.32 18.72 2.00
CA VAL A 328 19.48 18.18 1.27
C VAL A 328 20.76 18.59 2.00
N GLY A 329 21.41 17.62 2.63
CA GLY A 329 22.52 17.88 3.55
C GLY A 329 22.06 18.80 4.69
N ASP A 330 22.77 19.91 4.90
CA ASP A 330 22.43 20.89 5.95
C ASP A 330 21.42 21.96 5.48
N ARG A 331 20.87 21.84 4.27
CA ARG A 331 19.93 22.81 3.71
C ARG A 331 18.51 22.32 3.82
N ASP A 332 17.66 23.17 4.36
CA ASP A 332 16.23 22.98 4.45
C ASP A 332 15.50 23.76 3.34
N PHE A 333 14.58 23.09 2.64
CA PHE A 333 13.71 23.67 1.62
C PHE A 333 12.24 23.76 2.05
N GLY A 334 11.92 23.33 3.27
CA GLY A 334 10.57 23.36 3.83
C GLY A 334 9.65 22.27 3.30
N SER A 335 8.34 22.46 3.47
CA SER A 335 7.31 21.49 3.08
C SER A 335 6.98 21.54 1.59
N ALA A 336 6.67 20.39 1.00
CA ALA A 336 6.13 20.28 -0.37
C ALA A 336 4.84 19.46 -0.38
N ARG A 337 3.88 19.81 -1.23
CA ARG A 337 2.66 19.02 -1.41
C ARG A 337 2.09 19.08 -2.83
N ILE A 338 1.51 17.97 -3.25
CA ILE A 338 0.62 17.82 -4.41
C ILE A 338 -0.64 17.17 -3.86
N GLU A 339 -1.80 17.80 -4.07
CA GLU A 339 -3.06 17.31 -3.50
C GLU A 339 -4.15 17.25 -4.58
N GLY A 340 -5.00 16.23 -4.50
CA GLY A 340 -6.18 16.11 -5.36
C GLY A 340 -5.86 15.74 -6.81
N MET A 341 -4.73 15.09 -7.09
CA MET A 341 -4.38 14.70 -8.45
C MET A 341 -5.28 13.55 -8.93
N LEU A 342 -6.04 13.78 -10.01
CA LEU A 342 -6.78 12.74 -10.73
C LEU A 342 -6.03 12.41 -12.02
N ILE A 343 -5.58 11.18 -12.16
CA ILE A 343 -4.92 10.69 -13.37
C ILE A 343 -5.99 10.28 -14.37
N GLN A 344 -6.27 11.15 -15.35
CA GLN A 344 -7.24 10.88 -16.41
C GLN A 344 -6.65 10.18 -17.63
N HIS A 345 -5.33 10.28 -17.81
CA HIS A 345 -4.62 9.62 -18.88
C HIS A 345 -3.19 9.34 -18.43
N LEU A 346 -2.76 8.11 -18.64
CA LEU A 346 -1.41 7.64 -18.38
C LEU A 346 -1.16 6.48 -19.34
N GLU A 347 -0.14 6.58 -20.17
CA GLU A 347 0.36 5.46 -20.97
C GLU A 347 1.82 5.25 -20.61
N ILE A 348 2.13 4.05 -20.11
CA ILE A 348 3.49 3.60 -19.86
C ILE A 348 3.74 2.45 -20.82
N ARG A 349 4.73 2.62 -21.69
CA ARG A 349 5.14 1.61 -22.64
C ARG A 349 6.60 1.26 -22.42
N THR A 350 6.87 0.00 -22.14
CA THR A 350 8.23 -0.52 -22.15
C THR A 350 8.79 -0.48 -23.58
N LYS A 351 10.09 -0.31 -23.71
CA LYS A 351 10.75 -0.37 -25.02
C LYS A 351 11.99 -1.22 -24.87
N ASP A 352 12.21 -2.09 -25.84
CA ASP A 352 13.51 -2.73 -25.97
C ASP A 352 14.59 -1.67 -26.19
N LEU A 353 15.71 -1.86 -25.48
CA LEU A 353 16.87 -0.98 -25.57
C LEU A 353 17.79 -1.36 -26.75
N ALA A 354 17.46 -2.41 -27.49
CA ALA A 354 18.14 -2.84 -28.72
C ALA A 354 17.19 -2.79 -29.94
N PRO A 355 17.66 -2.34 -31.12
CA PRO A 355 16.85 -2.23 -32.32
C PRO A 355 16.46 -3.57 -32.96
#